data_AF-A0A936VWI8-F1
#
_entry.id   AF-A0A936VWI8-F1
#
_cell.length_a   1.000
_cell.length_b   1.000
_cell.length_c   1.000
_cell.angle_alpha   90.00
_cell.angle_beta   90.00
_cell.angle_gamma   90.00
#
_symmetry.space_group_name_H-M   'P 1'
#
loop_
_entity.id
_entity.type
_entity.pdbx_description
1 polymer ?
#
loop_
_entity_poly.entity_id
_entity_poly.type
_entity_poly.pdbx_seq_one_letter_code
_entity_poly.pdbx_strand_id
1 'polypeptide(L)'
;MKSVFFTFIMVSLMTINSFSQTSSLSFQFKHTAEGQPLELNKTIFTIHNGKKIKLTRAEFYLSNIVLFSSDNDSVKVEDSYLLVNAKNPDIKHSVGTFPSNYNFKKLKCLLVLTRRKIMEIPIYI
;
A
#
# COMPACT_ATOMS: atom_id res chain seq x y z
N MET A 1 -42.22 37.89 -6.48
CA MET A 1 -40.75 38.01 -6.66
C MET A 1 -39.92 37.55 -5.46
N LYS A 2 -40.36 37.73 -4.20
CA LYS A 2 -39.59 37.30 -3.00
C LYS A 2 -39.39 35.78 -2.86
N SER A 3 -40.36 34.97 -3.31
CA SER A 3 -40.29 33.50 -3.22
C SER A 3 -39.23 32.88 -4.14
N VAL A 4 -39.07 33.37 -5.37
CA VAL A 4 -38.09 32.85 -6.34
C VAL A 4 -36.64 33.10 -5.89
N PHE A 5 -36.39 34.25 -5.25
CA PHE A 5 -35.08 34.59 -4.69
C PHE A 5 -34.70 33.64 -3.54
N PHE A 6 -35.67 33.26 -2.70
CA PHE A 6 -35.45 32.33 -1.60
C PHE A 6 -35.16 30.90 -2.10
N THR A 7 -35.85 30.46 -3.16
CA THR A 7 -35.58 29.17 -3.81
C THR A 7 -34.18 29.13 -4.44
N PHE A 8 -33.74 30.24 -5.04
CA PHE A 8 -32.40 30.34 -5.64
C PHE A 8 -31.28 30.25 -4.59
N ILE A 9 -31.47 30.88 -3.43
CA ILE A 9 -30.55 30.78 -2.29
C ILE A 9 -30.50 29.35 -1.74
N MET A 10 -31.64 28.67 -1.60
CA MET A 10 -31.65 27.29 -1.11
C MET A 10 -30.98 26.29 -2.07
N VAL A 11 -31.18 26.44 -3.38
CA VAL A 11 -30.49 25.60 -4.38
C VAL A 11 -28.98 25.87 -4.36
N SER A 12 -28.56 27.13 -4.21
CA SER A 12 -27.14 27.50 -4.09
C SER A 12 -26.47 27.00 -2.80
N LEU A 13 -27.22 26.85 -1.69
CA LEU A 13 -26.71 26.33 -0.42
C LEU A 13 -26.57 24.80 -0.42
N MET A 14 -27.38 24.08 -1.21
CA MET A 14 -27.29 22.62 -1.34
C MET A 14 -26.12 22.16 -2.22
N THR A 15 -25.61 23.01 -3.11
CA THR A 15 -24.47 22.67 -3.99
C THR A 15 -23.09 22.77 -3.32
N ILE A 16 -23.00 23.24 -2.07
CA ILE A 16 -21.69 23.54 -1.42
C ILE A 16 -21.10 22.33 -0.65
N ASN A 17 -21.86 21.24 -0.46
CA ASN A 17 -21.46 20.16 0.47
C ASN A 17 -20.80 18.92 -0.17
N SER A 18 -20.37 18.98 -1.43
CA SER A 18 -19.76 17.82 -2.10
C SER A 18 -18.24 17.93 -2.27
N PHE A 19 -17.53 18.50 -1.30
CA PHE A 19 -16.08 18.32 -1.23
C PHE A 19 -15.78 16.91 -0.72
N SER A 20 -15.57 15.98 -1.65
CA SER A 20 -15.07 14.64 -1.32
C SER A 20 -13.68 14.78 -0.69
N GLN A 21 -13.59 14.50 0.60
CA GLN A 21 -12.30 14.47 1.30
C GLN A 21 -11.48 13.30 0.76
N THR A 22 -10.19 13.55 0.56
CA THR A 22 -9.26 12.52 0.08
C THR A 22 -8.16 12.27 1.11
N SER A 23 -7.71 11.03 1.22
CA SER A 23 -6.61 10.60 2.08
C SER A 23 -5.50 9.95 1.26
N SER A 24 -4.24 10.23 1.61
CA SER A 24 -3.09 9.55 1.01
C SER A 24 -2.85 8.21 1.68
N LEU A 25 -2.74 7.14 0.90
CA LEU A 25 -2.35 5.82 1.40
C LEU A 25 -0.87 5.57 1.13
N SER A 26 -0.15 5.11 2.15
CA SER A 26 1.25 4.71 2.00
C SER A 26 1.54 3.43 2.77
N PHE A 27 2.45 2.62 2.23
CA PHE A 27 2.92 1.39 2.85
C PHE A 27 4.33 1.55 3.39
N GLN A 28 4.55 1.04 4.60
CA GLN A 28 5.87 0.85 5.17
C GLN A 28 6.11 -0.64 5.38
N PHE A 29 7.29 -1.12 5.00
CA PHE A 29 7.62 -2.54 5.08
C PHE A 29 8.60 -2.80 6.22
N LYS A 30 8.14 -3.57 7.21
CA LYS A 30 9.01 -4.05 8.29
C LYS A 30 9.68 -5.34 7.84
N HIS A 31 11.01 -5.34 7.83
CA HIS A 31 11.80 -6.52 7.47
C HIS A 31 12.20 -7.28 8.71
N THR A 32 11.77 -8.54 8.83
CA THR A 32 12.13 -9.43 9.93
C THR A 32 12.60 -10.78 9.42
N ALA A 33 13.42 -11.46 10.22
CA ALA A 33 13.85 -12.82 10.00
C ALA A 33 13.88 -13.53 11.36
N GLU A 34 13.22 -14.68 11.47
CA GLU A 34 13.01 -15.40 12.75
C GLU A 34 12.42 -14.49 13.85
N GLY A 35 11.51 -13.57 13.48
CA GLY A 35 10.87 -12.62 14.40
C GLY A 35 11.75 -11.43 14.83
N GLN A 36 13.05 -11.44 14.51
CA GLN A 36 13.97 -10.34 14.81
C GLN A 36 14.06 -9.36 13.64
N PRO A 37 14.36 -8.07 13.87
CA PRO A 37 14.66 -7.12 12.79
C PRO A 37 15.79 -7.64 11.89
N LEU A 38 15.58 -7.60 10.57
CA LEU A 38 16.60 -7.97 9.60
C LEU A 38 17.64 -6.86 9.49
N GLU A 39 18.87 -7.11 9.95
CA GLU A 39 20.01 -6.19 9.75
C GLU A 39 20.95 -6.73 8.66
N LEU A 40 21.00 -6.03 7.53
CA LEU A 40 21.90 -6.37 6.43
C LEU A 40 23.37 -6.32 6.88
N ASN A 41 24.18 -7.24 6.37
CA ASN A 41 25.61 -7.41 6.68
C ASN A 41 25.96 -7.70 8.14
N LYS A 42 24.97 -7.91 9.01
CA LYS A 42 25.18 -8.20 10.43
C LYS A 42 24.54 -9.52 10.86
N THR A 43 23.28 -9.74 10.52
CA THR A 43 22.57 -10.93 10.97
C THR A 43 23.03 -12.17 10.20
N ILE A 44 23.35 -13.24 10.93
CA ILE A 44 23.71 -14.55 10.39
C ILE A 44 22.55 -15.50 10.63
N PHE A 45 22.04 -16.09 9.55
CA PHE A 45 20.89 -17.00 9.57
C PHE A 45 21.33 -18.42 9.26
N THR A 46 20.79 -19.40 9.99
CA THR A 46 20.89 -20.80 9.60
C THR A 46 19.72 -21.11 8.68
N ILE A 47 19.98 -21.48 7.43
CA ILE A 47 18.94 -21.91 6.49
C ILE A 47 18.63 -23.40 6.68
N HIS A 48 17.55 -23.88 6.04
CA HIS A 48 17.00 -25.24 6.18
C HIS A 48 18.00 -26.40 5.98
N ASN A 49 19.16 -26.16 5.36
CA ASN A 49 20.20 -27.16 5.13
C ASN A 49 21.38 -27.04 6.13
N GLY A 50 21.21 -26.29 7.22
CA GLY A 50 22.23 -26.10 8.25
C GLY A 50 23.33 -25.10 7.90
N LYS A 51 23.35 -24.56 6.66
CA LYS A 51 24.32 -23.53 6.28
C LYS A 51 24.00 -22.21 6.96
N LYS A 52 25.06 -21.50 7.34
CA LYS A 52 24.99 -20.12 7.83
C LYS A 52 25.15 -19.16 6.66
N ILE A 53 24.20 -18.27 6.49
CA ILE A 53 24.24 -17.21 5.46
C ILE A 53 24.21 -15.84 6.13
N LYS A 54 24.86 -14.87 5.48
CA LYS A 54 24.77 -13.46 5.84
C LYS A 54 24.13 -12.73 4.68
N LEU A 55 22.99 -12.10 4.91
CA LEU A 55 22.30 -11.33 3.89
C LEU A 55 22.99 -9.97 3.72
N THR A 56 23.53 -9.72 2.53
CA THR A 56 24.16 -8.44 2.16
C THR A 56 23.21 -7.51 1.43
N ARG A 57 22.16 -8.06 0.81
CA ARG A 57 21.13 -7.37 0.05
C ARG A 57 19.80 -8.10 0.21
N ALA A 58 18.72 -7.34 0.41
CA ALA A 58 17.35 -7.82 0.37
C ALA A 58 16.48 -6.76 -0.27
N GLU A 59 16.18 -6.96 -1.56
CA GLU A 59 15.43 -6.05 -2.39
C GLU A 59 14.40 -6.83 -3.19
N PHE A 60 13.20 -6.29 -3.30
CA PHE A 60 12.12 -6.90 -4.08
C PHE A 60 11.27 -5.83 -4.73
N TYR A 61 10.76 -6.16 -5.91
CA TYR A 61 9.78 -5.32 -6.60
C TYR A 61 8.38 -5.83 -6.29
N LEU A 62 7.51 -4.93 -5.87
CA LEU A 62 6.08 -5.14 -5.80
C LEU A 62 5.42 -4.48 -7.01
N SER A 63 4.54 -5.21 -7.67
CA SER A 63 3.81 -4.74 -8.84
C SER A 63 2.37 -5.22 -8.83
N ASN A 64 1.56 -4.67 -9.73
CA ASN A 64 0.15 -5.03 -9.89
C ASN A 64 -0.61 -4.98 -8.55
N ILE A 65 -0.47 -3.84 -7.84
CA ILE A 65 -1.06 -3.66 -6.52
C ILE A 65 -2.57 -3.45 -6.70
N VAL A 66 -3.35 -4.28 -6.01
CA VAL A 66 -4.81 -4.21 -5.96
C VAL A 66 -5.22 -4.10 -4.50
N LEU A 67 -5.96 -3.06 -4.18
CA LEU A 67 -6.52 -2.81 -2.87
C LEU A 67 -7.97 -3.28 -2.84
N PHE A 68 -8.38 -3.91 -1.75
CA PHE A 68 -9.74 -4.37 -1.53
C PHE A 68 -10.33 -3.65 -0.32
N SER A 69 -11.51 -3.06 -0.49
CA SER A 69 -12.28 -2.45 0.58
C SER A 69 -12.93 -3.51 1.48
N SER A 70 -13.48 -3.08 2.63
CA SER A 70 -14.34 -3.91 3.47
C SER A 70 -15.54 -4.50 2.74
N ASP A 71 -16.01 -3.82 1.69
CA ASP A 71 -17.19 -4.19 0.93
C ASP A 71 -16.84 -5.08 -0.28
N ASN A 72 -15.61 -5.59 -0.33
CA ASN A 72 -15.00 -6.34 -1.43
C ASN A 72 -14.83 -5.58 -2.76
N ASP A 73 -15.09 -4.28 -2.81
CA ASP A 73 -14.71 -3.45 -3.96
C ASP A 73 -13.19 -3.45 -4.11
N SER A 74 -12.73 -3.46 -5.35
CA SER A 74 -11.29 -3.48 -5.65
C SER A 74 -10.87 -2.26 -6.46
N VAL A 75 -9.74 -1.69 -6.08
CA VAL A 75 -9.09 -0.59 -6.77
C VAL A 75 -7.70 -1.02 -7.17
N LYS A 76 -7.42 -1.04 -8.47
CA LYS A 76 -6.08 -1.26 -8.98
C LYS A 76 -5.28 0.04 -8.86
N VAL A 77 -4.09 -0.04 -8.29
CA VAL A 77 -3.15 1.08 -8.28
C VAL A 77 -2.46 1.10 -9.64
N GLU A 78 -2.70 2.13 -10.44
CA GLU A 78 -2.09 2.28 -11.75
C GLU A 78 -0.58 2.55 -11.64
N ASP A 79 0.19 2.03 -12.60
CA ASP A 79 1.65 2.17 -12.71
C ASP A 79 2.44 1.88 -11.42
N SER A 80 1.90 1.00 -10.58
CA SER A 80 2.51 0.68 -9.28
C SER A 80 3.70 -0.27 -9.46
N TYR A 81 4.92 0.29 -9.43
CA TYR A 81 6.16 -0.46 -9.24
C TYR A 81 6.88 0.06 -8.01
N LEU A 82 6.85 -0.70 -6.91
CA LEU A 82 7.50 -0.33 -5.66
C LEU A 82 8.76 -1.16 -5.47
N LEU A 83 9.92 -0.51 -5.46
CA LEU A 83 11.16 -1.12 -5.00
C LEU A 83 11.20 -1.04 -3.47
N VAL A 84 11.08 -2.18 -2.81
CA VAL A 84 11.25 -2.28 -1.36
C VAL A 84 12.68 -2.74 -1.08
N ASN A 85 13.39 -1.99 -0.25
CA ASN A 85 14.79 -2.26 0.08
C ASN A 85 14.99 -2.30 1.59
N ALA A 86 15.43 -3.45 2.11
CA ALA A 86 15.67 -3.62 3.55
C ALA A 86 16.81 -2.74 4.09
N LYS A 87 17.62 -2.14 3.21
CA LYS A 87 18.62 -1.13 3.61
C LYS A 87 17.97 0.14 4.17
N ASN A 88 16.74 0.44 3.76
CA ASN A 88 16.01 1.66 4.13
C ASN A 88 14.61 1.31 4.70
N PRO A 89 14.53 0.74 5.91
CA PRO A 89 13.26 0.22 6.48
C PRO A 89 12.22 1.30 6.80
N ASP A 90 12.63 2.56 6.88
CA ASP A 90 11.74 3.68 7.21
C ASP A 90 11.08 4.34 5.98
N ILE A 91 11.39 3.87 4.77
CA ILE A 91 10.78 4.39 3.55
C ILE A 91 9.29 4.05 3.53
N LYS A 92 8.48 5.09 3.34
CA LYS A 92 7.06 4.97 3.04
C LYS A 92 6.87 5.05 1.53
N HIS A 93 6.13 4.10 1.00
CA HIS A 93 5.76 4.03 -0.41
C HIS A 93 4.34 4.52 -0.58
N SER A 94 4.17 5.70 -1.17
CA SER A 94 2.83 6.19 -1.52
C SER A 94 2.24 5.32 -2.62
N VAL A 95 0.97 4.96 -2.48
CA VAL A 95 0.17 4.25 -3.50
C VAL A 95 -0.96 5.11 -4.04
N GLY A 96 -0.93 6.41 -3.74
CA GLY A 96 -1.88 7.38 -4.25
C GLY A 96 -2.81 7.93 -3.18
N THR A 97 -3.78 8.69 -3.68
CA THR A 97 -4.76 9.42 -2.88
C THR A 97 -6.14 8.89 -3.23
N PHE A 98 -6.89 8.49 -2.21
CA PHE A 98 -8.19 7.85 -2.36
C PHE A 98 -9.26 8.66 -1.62
N PRO A 99 -10.54 8.55 -2.01
CA PRO A 99 -11.62 9.13 -1.23
C PRO A 99 -11.60 8.59 0.21
N SER A 100 -11.77 9.46 1.20
CA SER A 100 -11.61 9.13 2.62
C SER A 100 -12.59 8.07 3.15
N ASN A 101 -13.66 7.79 2.40
CA ASN A 101 -14.63 6.75 2.72
C ASN A 101 -14.15 5.33 2.37
N TYR A 102 -13.04 5.17 1.63
CA TYR A 102 -12.47 3.85 1.37
C TYR A 102 -11.80 3.29 2.62
N ASN A 103 -12.28 2.13 3.09
CA ASN A 103 -11.68 1.36 4.17
C ASN A 103 -11.01 0.09 3.61
N PHE A 104 -9.75 0.20 3.20
CA PHE A 104 -9.01 -0.93 2.64
C PHE A 104 -8.61 -1.92 3.73
N LYS A 105 -8.88 -3.21 3.50
CA LYS A 105 -8.59 -4.32 4.45
C LYS A 105 -7.65 -5.37 3.91
N LYS A 106 -7.51 -5.41 2.59
CA LYS A 106 -6.68 -6.40 1.92
C LYS A 106 -5.96 -5.76 0.76
N LEU A 107 -4.71 -6.14 0.59
CA LEU A 107 -3.87 -5.83 -0.55
C LEU A 107 -3.48 -7.13 -1.23
N LYS A 108 -3.54 -7.15 -2.56
CA LYS A 108 -2.98 -8.19 -3.41
C LYS A 108 -1.90 -7.56 -4.26
N CYS A 109 -0.74 -8.18 -4.33
CA CYS A 109 0.33 -7.73 -5.22
C CYS A 109 1.12 -8.91 -5.76
N LEU A 110 1.86 -8.65 -6.83
CA LEU A 110 2.87 -9.54 -7.37
C LEU A 110 4.23 -9.16 -6.77
N LEU A 111 4.84 -10.09 -6.05
CA LEU A 111 6.20 -9.97 -5.56
C LEU A 111 7.16 -10.65 -6.53
N VAL A 112 8.15 -9.90 -7.01
CA VAL A 112 9.19 -10.37 -7.92
C VAL A 112 10.52 -10.46 -7.19
N LEU A 113 10.96 -11.69 -6.89
CA LEU A 113 12.26 -11.96 -6.26
C LEU A 113 13.39 -12.08 -7.30
N THR A 114 13.09 -12.64 -8.47
CA THR A 114 14.01 -12.83 -9.61
C THR A 114 13.20 -12.89 -10.91
N ARG A 115 13.86 -12.79 -12.08
CA ARG A 115 13.22 -12.83 -13.42
C ARG A 115 12.32 -14.05 -13.70
N ARG A 116 12.28 -15.08 -12.84
CA ARG A 116 11.55 -16.33 -13.08
C ARG A 116 10.49 -16.67 -12.03
N LYS A 117 10.35 -15.90 -10.95
CA LYS A 117 9.40 -16.24 -9.88
C LYS A 117 8.57 -15.04 -9.48
N ILE A 118 7.29 -15.11 -9.84
CA ILE A 118 6.24 -14.18 -9.47
C ILE A 118 5.36 -14.90 -8.44
N MET A 119 5.11 -14.26 -7.29
CA MET A 119 4.24 -14.78 -6.25
C MET A 119 3.12 -13.77 -5.98
N GLU A 120 1.87 -14.23 -6.02
CA GLU A 120 0.74 -13.46 -5.52
C GLU A 120 0.69 -13.55 -4.00
N ILE A 121 0.67 -12.39 -3.33
CA ILE A 121 0.65 -12.32 -1.87
C ILE A 121 -0.58 -11.52 -1.43
N PRO A 122 -1.52 -12.12 -0.68
CA PRO A 122 -2.53 -11.38 0.05
C PRO A 122 -1.92 -10.82 1.34
N ILE A 123 -2.05 -9.52 1.55
CA ILE A 123 -1.66 -8.83 2.78
C ILE A 123 -2.92 -8.25 3.41
N TYR A 124 -3.13 -8.53 4.69
CA TYR A 124 -4.24 -7.97 5.47
C TYR A 124 -3.74 -6.76 6.24
N ILE A 125 -4.48 -5.66 6.14
CA ILE A 125 -4.17 -4.34 6.72
C ILE A 125 -5.27 -3.88 7.67
#